data_AF-A0A7V2XME7-F1
#
_entry.id   AF-A0A7V2XME7-F1
#
_cell.length_a   1.000
_cell.length_b   1.000
_cell.length_c   1.000
_cell.angle_alpha   90.00
_cell.angle_beta   90.00
_cell.angle_gamma   90.00
#
_symmetry.space_group_name_H-M   'P 1'
#
loop_
_entity.id
_entity.type
_entity.pdbx_description
1 polymer ?
#
loop_
_entity_poly.entity_id
_entity_poly.type
_entity_poly.pdbx_seq_one_letter_code
_entity_poly.pdbx_strand_id
1 'polypeptide(L)'
;MDQPIRPNNITKPIQLLAAWLAGLLAIDSCFLIAAARLPTGGWEAQALTVAAIANVPLFLLAVFLLQTRFRPELQEDLYYSSYISQKTNARVQVTKEDAASTALQQRLERLEVRVAAASARVHRAGEDADLFGLRFGINKNLDDREAIARLLSQAGVPGYTLFGSDEVPVHRVVAVAANLEPKIERAVLRLAAAAGFKKFSYIQEFEEIDEHILLGAYGEDTLELAPPPEA
;
A
#
# COMPACT_ATOMS: atom_id res chain seq x y z
N MET A 1 -30.72 -4.94 -51.18
CA MET A 1 -29.80 -4.49 -50.11
C MET A 1 -30.68 -3.98 -48.98
N ASP A 2 -31.18 -4.88 -48.13
CA ASP A 2 -32.07 -4.51 -47.02
C ASP A 2 -31.27 -4.57 -45.72
N GLN A 3 -30.76 -3.42 -45.29
CA GLN A 3 -30.31 -3.28 -43.91
C GLN A 3 -31.53 -2.98 -43.04
N PRO A 4 -31.90 -3.84 -42.09
CA PRO A 4 -32.98 -3.54 -41.16
C PRO A 4 -32.57 -2.31 -40.33
N ILE A 5 -33.42 -1.28 -40.35
CA ILE A 5 -33.23 -0.07 -39.55
C ILE A 5 -33.13 -0.49 -38.09
N ARG A 6 -31.95 -0.38 -37.48
CA ARG A 6 -31.71 -0.71 -36.07
C ARG A 6 -32.16 0.47 -35.21
N PRO A 7 -33.25 0.35 -34.42
CA PRO A 7 -33.79 1.46 -33.63
C PRO A 7 -32.79 2.03 -32.62
N ASN A 8 -31.86 1.19 -32.14
CA ASN A 8 -30.81 1.58 -31.20
C ASN A 8 -29.76 2.55 -31.76
N ASN A 9 -29.72 2.81 -33.08
CA ASN A 9 -28.77 3.76 -33.68
C ASN A 9 -29.35 5.17 -33.85
N ILE A 10 -30.63 5.40 -33.48
CA ILE A 10 -31.25 6.73 -33.46
C ILE A 10 -30.93 7.41 -32.13
N THR A 11 -29.66 7.75 -31.92
CA THR A 11 -29.18 8.32 -30.65
C THR A 11 -29.12 9.84 -30.65
N LYS A 12 -29.24 10.46 -31.82
CA LYS A 12 -29.18 11.92 -31.94
C LYS A 12 -30.58 12.49 -32.12
N PRO A 13 -31.01 13.46 -31.28
CA PRO A 13 -32.28 14.16 -31.41
C PRO A 13 -32.55 14.71 -32.83
N ILE A 14 -31.48 15.02 -33.58
CA ILE A 14 -31.55 15.47 -34.97
C ILE A 14 -32.06 14.40 -35.96
N GLN A 15 -31.83 13.11 -35.70
CA GLN A 15 -32.30 12.01 -36.55
C GLN A 15 -33.79 11.73 -36.33
N LEU A 16 -34.25 11.84 -35.08
CA LEU A 16 -35.67 11.75 -34.76
C LEU A 16 -36.45 12.89 -35.44
N LEU A 17 -35.92 14.11 -35.40
CA LEU A 17 -36.49 15.26 -36.11
C LEU A 17 -36.61 15.02 -37.62
N ALA A 18 -35.58 14.44 -38.24
CA ALA A 18 -35.59 14.11 -39.67
C ALA A 18 -36.67 13.06 -40.02
N ALA A 19 -36.86 12.04 -39.18
CA ALA A 19 -37.92 11.04 -39.38
C ALA A 19 -39.32 11.66 -39.28
N TRP A 20 -39.53 12.55 -38.31
CA TRP A 20 -40.79 13.29 -38.17
C TRP A 20 -41.06 14.23 -39.35
N LEU A 21 -40.03 14.89 -39.88
CA LEU A 21 -40.15 15.74 -41.07
C LEU A 21 -40.54 14.92 -42.32
N ALA A 22 -39.93 13.74 -42.50
CA ALA A 22 -40.28 12.84 -43.58
C ALA A 22 -41.73 12.33 -43.46
N GLY A 23 -42.17 12.02 -42.23
CA GLY A 23 -43.56 11.66 -41.94
C GLY A 23 -44.55 12.79 -42.24
N LEU A 24 -44.24 14.03 -41.85
CA LEU A 24 -45.05 15.21 -42.16
C LEU A 24 -45.21 15.37 -43.68
N LEU A 25 -44.09 15.34 -44.42
CA LEU A 25 -44.10 15.47 -45.86
C LEU A 25 -44.92 14.37 -46.53
N ALA A 26 -44.83 13.12 -46.04
CA ALA A 26 -45.61 12.01 -46.58
C ALA A 26 -47.12 12.18 -46.35
N ILE A 27 -47.53 12.64 -45.15
CA ILE A 27 -48.93 12.86 -44.80
C ILE A 27 -49.52 14.04 -45.61
N ASP A 28 -48.83 15.18 -45.67
CA ASP A 28 -49.30 16.34 -46.41
C ASP A 28 -49.36 16.06 -47.92
N SER A 29 -48.38 15.31 -48.45
CA SER A 29 -48.42 14.84 -49.83
C SER A 29 -49.64 13.96 -50.09
N CYS A 30 -49.99 13.07 -49.16
CA CYS A 30 -51.18 12.23 -49.28
C CYS A 30 -52.46 13.07 -49.31
N PHE A 31 -52.60 14.05 -48.42
CA PHE A 31 -53.76 14.95 -48.37
C PHE A 31 -53.91 15.79 -49.63
N LEU A 32 -52.82 16.36 -50.13
CA LEU A 32 -52.85 17.19 -51.34
C LEU A 32 -53.09 16.35 -52.60
N ILE A 33 -52.49 15.16 -52.70
CA ILE A 33 -52.74 14.24 -53.83
C ILE A 33 -54.19 13.75 -53.81
N ALA A 34 -54.73 13.42 -52.63
CA ALA A 34 -56.13 13.05 -52.49
C ALA A 34 -57.03 14.22 -52.90
N ALA A 35 -56.82 15.42 -52.36
CA ALA A 35 -57.58 16.61 -52.71
C ALA A 35 -57.55 16.93 -54.21
N ALA A 36 -56.39 16.75 -54.87
CA ALA A 36 -56.22 16.97 -56.30
C ALA A 36 -56.95 15.96 -57.19
N ARG A 37 -57.31 14.78 -56.64
CA ARG A 37 -58.08 13.75 -57.35
C ARG A 37 -59.58 13.83 -57.12
N LEU A 38 -60.02 14.68 -56.18
CA LEU A 38 -61.45 14.92 -55.95
C LEU A 38 -61.99 15.99 -56.92
N PRO A 39 -63.32 16.01 -57.15
CA PRO A 39 -63.96 17.03 -57.98
C PRO A 39 -63.69 18.44 -57.46
N THR A 40 -63.38 19.35 -58.37
CA THR A 40 -63.14 20.77 -58.06
C THR A 40 -64.40 21.40 -57.47
N GLY A 41 -64.30 21.85 -56.22
CA GLY A 41 -65.43 22.44 -55.46
C GLY A 41 -66.08 21.53 -54.43
N GLY A 42 -65.63 20.27 -54.29
CA GLY A 42 -66.01 19.41 -53.17
C GLY A 42 -65.51 19.98 -51.84
N TRP A 43 -66.37 20.00 -50.83
CA TRP A 43 -65.99 20.44 -49.48
C TRP A 43 -64.88 19.55 -48.90
N GLU A 44 -64.82 18.29 -49.32
CA GLU A 44 -63.80 17.31 -48.94
C GLU A 44 -62.40 17.74 -49.41
N ALA A 45 -62.28 18.23 -50.65
CA ALA A 45 -61.01 18.70 -51.20
C ALA A 45 -60.52 19.97 -50.48
N GLN A 46 -61.46 20.86 -50.13
CA GLN A 46 -61.16 22.06 -49.34
C GLN A 46 -60.74 21.70 -47.91
N ALA A 47 -61.43 20.76 -47.27
CA ALA A 47 -61.11 20.29 -45.92
C ALA A 47 -59.71 19.67 -45.86
N LEU A 48 -59.35 18.82 -46.84
CA LEU A 48 -58.02 18.22 -46.93
C LEU A 48 -56.92 19.25 -47.16
N THR A 49 -57.18 20.28 -47.97
CA THR A 49 -56.22 21.36 -48.23
C THR A 49 -55.99 22.20 -46.96
N VAL A 50 -57.06 22.57 -46.25
CA VAL A 50 -56.96 23.28 -44.96
C VAL A 50 -56.27 22.42 -43.91
N ALA A 51 -56.56 21.12 -43.87
CA ALA A 51 -55.90 20.19 -42.98
C ALA A 51 -54.38 20.15 -43.22
N ALA A 52 -53.92 20.05 -44.47
CA ALA A 52 -52.50 20.09 -44.81
C ALA A 52 -51.85 21.43 -44.41
N ILE A 53 -52.52 22.57 -44.63
CA ILE A 53 -52.00 23.88 -44.23
C ILE A 53 -51.90 24.01 -42.71
N ALA A 54 -52.89 23.54 -41.96
CA ALA A 54 -52.92 23.61 -40.50
C ALA A 54 -51.97 22.61 -39.82
N ASN A 55 -51.66 21.50 -40.49
CA ASN A 55 -50.77 20.45 -40.00
C ASN A 55 -49.33 20.97 -39.80
N VAL A 56 -48.83 21.79 -40.73
CA VAL A 56 -47.47 22.37 -40.66
C VAL A 56 -47.24 23.22 -39.40
N PRO A 57 -48.04 24.27 -39.08
CA PRO A 57 -47.83 25.06 -37.87
C PRO A 57 -48.08 24.26 -36.59
N LEU A 58 -49.04 23.32 -36.59
CA LEU A 58 -49.29 22.43 -35.45
C LEU A 58 -48.06 21.55 -35.18
N PHE A 59 -47.47 20.98 -36.23
CA PHE A 59 -46.26 20.18 -36.14
C PHE A 59 -45.06 20.99 -35.65
N LEU A 60 -44.85 22.20 -36.19
CA LEU A 60 -43.77 23.09 -35.72
C LEU A 60 -43.95 23.47 -34.25
N LEU A 61 -45.18 23.71 -33.79
CA LEU A 61 -45.47 23.97 -32.38
C LEU A 61 -45.15 22.75 -31.50
N ALA A 62 -45.52 21.55 -31.94
CA ALA A 62 -45.24 20.30 -31.22
C ALA A 62 -43.72 20.04 -31.13
N VAL A 63 -42.99 20.25 -32.23
CA VAL A 63 -41.52 20.15 -32.25
C VAL A 63 -40.89 21.19 -31.33
N PHE A 64 -41.38 22.43 -31.36
CA PHE A 64 -40.89 23.50 -30.49
C PHE A 64 -41.13 23.18 -29.01
N LEU A 65 -42.32 22.68 -28.65
CA LEU A 65 -42.63 22.19 -27.30
C LEU A 65 -41.70 21.06 -26.88
N LEU A 66 -41.42 20.12 -27.79
CA LEU A 66 -40.49 19.01 -27.55
C LEU A 66 -39.06 19.50 -27.32
N GLN A 67 -38.60 20.48 -28.09
CA GLN A 67 -37.27 21.07 -27.97
C GLN A 67 -37.09 22.02 -26.78
N THR A 68 -38.17 22.59 -26.24
CA THR A 68 -38.09 23.57 -25.15
C THR A 68 -38.47 22.97 -23.80
N ARG A 69 -39.57 22.21 -23.73
CA ARG A 69 -40.11 21.67 -22.47
C ARG A 69 -39.51 20.31 -22.12
N PHE A 70 -39.31 19.44 -23.10
CA PHE A 70 -38.78 18.08 -22.87
C PHE A 70 -37.27 17.96 -23.06
N ARG A 71 -36.58 19.09 -23.30
CA ARG A 71 -35.10 19.14 -23.37
C ARG A 71 -34.40 18.72 -22.07
N PRO A 72 -34.88 19.11 -20.87
CA PRO A 72 -34.30 18.62 -19.62
C PRO A 72 -34.47 17.10 -19.47
N GLU A 73 -35.67 16.59 -19.73
CA GLU A 73 -36.02 15.16 -19.57
C GLU A 73 -35.25 14.25 -20.56
N LEU A 74 -35.05 14.69 -21.81
CA LEU A 74 -34.24 13.97 -22.81
C LEU A 74 -32.74 13.99 -22.52
N GLN A 75 -32.24 15.00 -21.80
CA GLN A 75 -30.84 15.07 -21.38
C GLN A 75 -30.56 14.23 -20.14
N GLU A 76 -31.54 14.12 -19.25
CA GLU A 76 -31.48 13.23 -18.10
C GLU A 76 -31.43 11.77 -18.57
N ASP A 77 -32.27 11.28 -19.49
CA ASP A 77 -32.24 9.82 -19.75
C ASP A 77 -30.99 9.32 -20.53
N LEU A 78 -30.49 10.09 -21.50
CA LEU A 78 -29.33 9.70 -22.32
C LEU A 78 -27.99 9.76 -21.55
N TYR A 79 -27.78 10.79 -20.75
CA TYR A 79 -26.54 10.96 -20.00
C TYR A 79 -26.62 10.39 -18.59
N TYR A 80 -27.78 10.35 -17.95
CA TYR A 80 -27.91 9.87 -16.57
C TYR A 80 -27.90 8.34 -16.51
N SER A 81 -28.46 7.62 -17.49
CA SER A 81 -28.30 6.16 -17.59
C SER A 81 -26.84 5.77 -17.85
N SER A 82 -26.13 6.53 -18.68
CA SER A 82 -24.70 6.33 -18.96
C SER A 82 -23.81 6.77 -17.80
N TYR A 83 -24.17 7.83 -17.07
CA TYR A 83 -23.46 8.34 -15.89
C TYR A 83 -23.69 7.46 -14.66
N ILE A 84 -24.93 7.01 -14.42
CA ILE A 84 -25.27 5.97 -13.43
C ILE A 84 -24.62 4.66 -13.86
N SER A 85 -24.63 4.26 -15.13
CA SER A 85 -23.92 3.04 -15.57
C SER A 85 -22.40 3.19 -15.45
N GLN A 86 -21.80 4.35 -15.73
CA GLN A 86 -20.37 4.55 -15.50
C GLN A 86 -20.01 4.60 -14.01
N LYS A 87 -20.89 5.15 -13.14
CA LYS A 87 -20.68 5.17 -11.68
C LYS A 87 -21.12 3.89 -10.94
N THR A 88 -22.09 3.15 -11.46
CA THR A 88 -22.74 1.99 -10.81
C THR A 88 -22.35 0.68 -11.49
N ASN A 89 -22.08 0.72 -12.79
CA ASN A 89 -21.63 -0.41 -13.62
C ASN A 89 -20.12 -0.38 -13.89
N ALA A 90 -19.38 0.55 -13.26
CA ALA A 90 -18.13 0.15 -12.64
C ALA A 90 -18.47 -0.81 -11.49
N ARG A 91 -18.98 -1.99 -11.84
CA ARG A 91 -18.80 -3.18 -11.03
C ARG A 91 -17.29 -3.28 -10.99
N VAL A 92 -16.70 -2.74 -9.92
CA VAL A 92 -15.40 -3.19 -9.47
C VAL A 92 -15.65 -4.66 -9.22
N GLN A 93 -15.49 -5.47 -10.28
CA GLN A 93 -15.18 -6.86 -10.12
C GLN A 93 -13.83 -6.79 -9.44
N VAL A 94 -13.87 -6.62 -8.11
CA VAL A 94 -12.77 -7.01 -7.27
C VAL A 94 -12.71 -8.51 -7.54
N THR A 95 -11.92 -8.88 -8.54
CA THR A 95 -11.59 -10.28 -8.74
C THR A 95 -11.06 -10.76 -7.39
N LYS A 96 -11.24 -12.05 -7.05
CA LYS A 96 -10.61 -12.58 -5.83
C LYS A 96 -9.11 -12.24 -5.80
N GLU A 97 -8.50 -12.08 -6.97
CA GLU A 97 -7.14 -11.58 -7.17
C GLU A 97 -6.95 -10.12 -6.75
N ASP A 98 -7.83 -9.18 -7.08
CA ASP A 98 -7.72 -7.78 -6.62
C ASP A 98 -7.93 -7.64 -5.10
N ALA A 99 -8.89 -8.39 -4.54
CA ALA A 99 -9.11 -8.43 -3.09
C ALA A 99 -7.88 -9.04 -2.38
N ALA A 100 -7.33 -10.12 -2.93
CA ALA A 100 -6.13 -10.76 -2.41
C ALA A 100 -4.91 -9.85 -2.56
N SER A 101 -4.78 -9.12 -3.66
CA SER A 101 -3.69 -8.18 -3.92
C SER A 101 -3.74 -7.00 -2.96
N THR A 102 -4.93 -6.44 -2.73
CA THR A 102 -5.13 -5.36 -1.74
C THR A 102 -4.82 -5.86 -0.33
N ALA A 103 -5.28 -7.07 0.03
CA ALA A 103 -4.98 -7.67 1.33
C ALA A 103 -3.47 -8.01 1.49
N LEU A 104 -2.80 -8.41 0.41
CA LEU A 104 -1.35 -8.64 0.37
C LEU A 104 -0.59 -7.34 0.52
N GLN A 105 -0.98 -6.28 -0.19
CA GLN A 105 -0.38 -4.94 -0.05
C GLN A 105 -0.52 -4.42 1.38
N GLN A 106 -1.69 -4.56 2.00
CA GLN A 106 -1.89 -4.19 3.40
C GLN A 106 -1.03 -5.02 4.38
N ARG A 107 -0.81 -6.30 4.08
CA ARG A 107 0.10 -7.15 4.88
C ARG A 107 1.55 -6.77 4.68
N LEU A 108 1.96 -6.44 3.45
CA LEU A 108 3.28 -5.94 3.10
C LEU A 108 3.57 -4.63 3.80
N GLU A 109 2.67 -3.66 3.75
CA GLU A 109 2.83 -2.38 4.43
C GLU A 109 2.92 -2.56 5.96
N ARG A 110 2.10 -3.44 6.55
CA ARG A 110 2.22 -3.80 7.97
C ARG A 110 3.55 -4.49 8.30
N LEU A 111 4.06 -5.33 7.40
CA LEU A 111 5.35 -5.98 7.55
C LEU A 111 6.48 -4.97 7.41
N GLU A 112 6.42 -4.05 6.46
CA GLU A 112 7.39 -2.97 6.29
C GLU A 112 7.45 -2.07 7.52
N VAL A 113 6.29 -1.70 8.09
CA VAL A 113 6.26 -0.93 9.35
C VAL A 113 6.86 -1.73 10.51
N ARG A 114 6.55 -3.03 10.61
CA ARG A 114 7.10 -3.90 11.66
C ARG A 114 8.60 -4.14 11.49
N VAL A 115 9.05 -4.31 10.25
CA VAL A 115 10.45 -4.46 9.89
C VAL A 115 11.16 -3.15 10.16
N ALA A 116 10.69 -2.01 9.68
CA ALA A 116 11.26 -0.70 10.00
C ALA A 116 11.33 -0.44 11.51
N ALA A 117 10.29 -0.81 12.27
CA ALA A 117 10.31 -0.70 13.73
C ALA A 117 11.29 -1.69 14.39
N ALA A 118 11.41 -2.91 13.88
CA ALA A 118 12.37 -3.91 14.34
C ALA A 118 13.81 -3.51 13.97
N SER A 119 14.06 -3.08 12.74
CA SER A 119 15.31 -2.51 12.25
C SER A 119 15.70 -1.26 13.02
N ALA A 120 14.76 -0.39 13.38
CA ALA A 120 15.03 0.77 14.24
C ALA A 120 15.35 0.35 15.68
N ARG A 121 14.74 -0.72 16.21
CA ARG A 121 15.12 -1.32 17.50
C ARG A 121 16.51 -1.97 17.43
N VAL A 122 16.83 -2.64 16.34
CA VAL A 122 18.13 -3.26 16.07
C VAL A 122 19.20 -2.20 15.81
N HIS A 123 18.89 -1.08 15.15
CA HIS A 123 19.82 0.04 14.96
C HIS A 123 20.02 0.86 16.24
N ARG A 124 18.98 1.03 17.07
CA ARG A 124 19.16 1.61 18.42
C ARG A 124 19.92 0.68 19.35
N ALA A 125 19.76 -0.64 19.21
CA ALA A 125 20.60 -1.62 19.87
C ALA A 125 21.99 -1.72 19.22
N GLY A 126 22.16 -1.28 17.97
CA GLY A 126 23.38 -1.35 17.16
C GLY A 126 24.29 -0.13 17.27
N GLU A 127 23.93 0.86 18.10
CA GLU A 127 24.92 1.76 18.70
C GLU A 127 25.77 1.02 19.75
N ASP A 128 25.30 -0.12 20.26
CA ASP A 128 26.16 -1.14 20.88
C ASP A 128 26.71 -2.04 19.77
N ALA A 129 28.03 -2.26 19.78
CA ALA A 129 28.72 -3.01 18.73
C ALA A 129 28.09 -4.39 18.51
N ASP A 130 28.17 -4.90 17.29
CA ASP A 130 27.64 -6.21 16.93
C ASP A 130 28.44 -7.30 17.68
N LEU A 131 28.00 -7.66 18.89
CA LEU A 131 28.60 -8.72 19.72
C LEU A 131 28.20 -10.12 19.20
N PHE A 132 27.36 -10.17 18.16
CA PHE A 132 26.93 -11.40 17.49
C PHE A 132 28.11 -12.06 16.78
N GLY A 133 28.51 -13.24 17.24
CA GLY A 133 29.61 -14.02 16.67
C GLY A 133 30.87 -14.06 17.54
N LEU A 134 30.93 -13.27 18.60
CA LEU A 134 32.00 -13.35 19.59
C LEU A 134 31.78 -14.53 20.53
N ARG A 135 32.88 -15.16 20.94
CA ARG A 135 32.90 -16.27 21.89
C ARG A 135 33.33 -15.72 23.24
N PHE A 136 32.43 -15.82 24.22
CA PHE A 136 32.67 -15.37 25.59
C PHE A 136 32.94 -16.57 26.48
N GLY A 137 33.98 -16.50 27.30
CA GLY A 137 34.20 -17.38 28.44
C GLY A 137 33.79 -16.67 29.73
N ILE A 138 33.17 -17.40 30.66
CA ILE A 138 32.94 -16.96 32.05
C ILE A 138 33.71 -17.86 32.99
N ASN A 139 34.42 -17.27 33.95
CA ASN A 139 35.13 -18.06 34.95
C ASN A 139 34.13 -18.78 35.88
N LYS A 140 34.27 -20.11 36.00
CA LYS A 140 33.38 -20.99 36.77
C LYS A 140 33.36 -20.66 38.28
N ASN A 141 34.40 -20.02 38.79
CA ASN A 141 34.59 -19.68 40.20
C ASN A 141 34.02 -18.30 40.59
N LEU A 142 33.29 -17.63 39.67
CA LEU A 142 32.59 -16.38 39.98
C LEU A 142 31.21 -16.67 40.60
N ASP A 143 30.96 -16.11 41.78
CA ASP A 143 29.71 -16.30 42.52
C ASP A 143 28.49 -15.72 41.80
N ASP A 144 28.67 -14.68 40.98
CA ASP A 144 27.63 -13.97 40.25
C ASP A 144 27.54 -14.37 38.76
N ARG A 145 28.04 -15.57 38.43
CA ARG A 145 28.00 -16.12 37.05
C ARG A 145 26.63 -16.03 36.38
N GLU A 146 25.55 -16.24 37.13
CA GLU A 146 24.19 -16.19 36.58
C GLU A 146 23.75 -14.77 36.26
N ALA A 147 24.19 -13.79 37.04
CA ALA A 147 23.91 -12.39 36.77
C ALA A 147 24.66 -11.93 35.51
N ILE A 148 25.94 -12.34 35.37
CA ILE A 148 26.76 -12.08 34.19
C ILE A 148 26.16 -12.75 32.94
N ALA A 149 25.73 -14.01 33.05
CA ALA A 149 25.08 -14.72 31.95
C ALA A 149 23.78 -14.04 31.48
N ARG A 150 22.97 -13.53 32.42
CA ARG A 150 21.76 -12.75 32.08
C ARG A 150 22.10 -11.44 31.38
N LEU A 151 23.14 -10.73 31.83
CA LEU A 151 23.60 -9.50 31.18
C LEU A 151 24.10 -9.77 29.75
N LEU A 152 24.86 -10.84 29.54
CA LEU A 152 25.32 -11.25 28.21
C LEU A 152 24.16 -11.62 27.29
N SER A 153 23.18 -12.36 27.81
CA SER A 153 21.97 -12.71 27.06
C SER A 153 21.14 -11.48 26.69
N GLN A 154 21.03 -10.49 27.58
CA GLN A 154 20.38 -9.21 27.29
C GLN A 154 21.14 -8.39 26.25
N ALA A 155 22.47 -8.49 26.23
CA ALA A 155 23.34 -7.86 25.24
C ALA A 155 23.42 -8.61 23.90
N GLY A 156 22.64 -9.68 23.71
CA GLY A 156 22.55 -10.40 22.43
C GLY A 156 23.66 -11.45 22.20
N VAL A 157 24.40 -11.84 23.24
CA VAL A 157 25.42 -12.90 23.13
C VAL A 157 24.72 -14.28 23.12
N PRO A 158 24.89 -15.09 22.06
CA PRO A 158 24.13 -16.33 21.86
C PRO A 158 24.56 -17.49 22.79
N GLY A 159 25.75 -17.43 23.38
CA GLY A 159 26.25 -18.45 24.28
C GLY A 159 27.60 -18.08 24.89
N TYR A 160 27.94 -18.75 25.99
CA TYR A 160 29.23 -18.60 26.67
C TYR A 160 29.80 -19.97 27.04
N THR A 161 31.12 -20.07 27.12
CA THR A 161 31.85 -21.21 27.66
C THR A 161 32.18 -20.97 29.13
N LEU A 162 32.37 -22.05 29.89
CA LEU A 162 32.86 -21.96 31.26
C LEU A 162 34.34 -22.32 31.25
N PHE A 163 35.17 -21.44 31.78
CA PHE A 163 36.61 -21.66 31.93
C PHE A 163 37.02 -21.46 33.40
N GLY A 164 38.23 -21.84 33.77
CA GLY A 164 38.78 -21.58 35.12
C GLY A 164 39.41 -22.80 35.79
N SER A 165 40.45 -22.54 36.58
CA SER A 165 41.16 -23.52 37.41
C SER A 165 40.39 -23.77 38.72
N ASP A 166 40.99 -24.42 39.70
CA ASP A 166 40.37 -24.58 41.03
C ASP A 166 40.55 -23.35 41.93
N GLU A 167 41.25 -22.32 41.43
CA GLU A 167 41.53 -21.09 42.16
C GLU A 167 40.51 -20.00 41.84
N VAL A 168 40.11 -19.23 42.85
CA VAL A 168 39.21 -18.09 42.68
C VAL A 168 40.02 -16.90 42.18
N PRO A 169 39.60 -16.22 41.08
CA PRO A 169 40.27 -15.02 40.62
C PRO A 169 40.31 -13.94 41.70
N VAL A 170 41.50 -13.43 42.02
CA VAL A 170 41.70 -12.37 43.03
C VAL A 170 41.08 -11.05 42.57
N HIS A 171 41.02 -10.83 41.26
CA HIS A 171 40.50 -9.61 40.65
C HIS A 171 39.50 -9.92 39.54
N ARG A 172 38.51 -9.04 39.38
CA ARG A 172 37.56 -9.07 38.26
C ARG A 172 38.20 -8.42 37.04
N VAL A 173 38.94 -9.24 36.29
CA VAL A 173 39.62 -8.85 35.05
C VAL A 173 38.88 -9.38 33.84
N VAL A 174 38.71 -8.55 32.81
CA VAL A 174 38.26 -8.99 31.49
C VAL A 174 39.45 -9.05 30.55
N ALA A 175 39.73 -10.24 30.02
CA ALA A 175 40.73 -10.38 28.97
C ALA A 175 40.05 -10.35 27.60
N VAL A 176 40.61 -9.58 26.68
CA VAL A 176 40.07 -9.34 25.33
C VAL A 176 41.12 -9.74 24.29
N ALA A 177 40.73 -10.40 23.20
CA ALA A 177 41.66 -10.74 22.12
C ALA A 177 42.23 -9.47 21.46
N ALA A 178 43.55 -9.45 21.19
CA ALA A 178 44.24 -8.27 20.65
C ALA A 178 43.82 -7.90 19.22
N ASN A 179 43.15 -8.81 18.50
CA ASN A 179 42.71 -8.65 17.11
C ASN A 179 41.27 -8.11 16.97
N LEU A 180 40.63 -7.70 18.07
CA LEU A 180 39.27 -7.19 18.05
C LEU A 180 39.21 -5.77 17.47
N GLU A 181 38.13 -5.48 16.74
CA GLU A 181 37.91 -4.15 16.19
C GLU A 181 37.68 -3.14 17.35
N PRO A 182 38.28 -1.93 17.32
CA PRO A 182 38.21 -0.96 18.43
C PRO A 182 36.79 -0.53 18.83
N LYS A 183 35.80 -0.72 17.94
CA LYS A 183 34.39 -0.48 18.22
C LYS A 183 33.80 -1.60 19.09
N ILE A 184 34.16 -2.84 18.80
CA ILE A 184 33.74 -4.05 19.52
C ILE A 184 34.40 -4.08 20.89
N GLU A 185 35.71 -3.84 20.95
CA GLU A 185 36.45 -3.77 22.21
C GLU A 185 35.78 -2.80 23.20
N ARG A 186 35.46 -1.57 22.75
CA ARG A 186 34.77 -0.58 23.60
C ARG A 186 33.40 -1.05 24.08
N ALA A 187 32.63 -1.74 23.25
CA ALA A 187 31.32 -2.27 23.65
C ALA A 187 31.46 -3.39 24.70
N VAL A 188 32.44 -4.29 24.52
CA VAL A 188 32.77 -5.36 25.48
C VAL A 188 33.22 -4.75 26.81
N LEU A 189 34.08 -3.74 26.78
CA LEU A 189 34.55 -3.06 28.00
C LEU A 189 33.42 -2.32 28.73
N ARG A 190 32.46 -1.71 28.01
CA ARG A 190 31.27 -1.11 28.63
C ARG A 190 30.37 -2.16 29.29
N LEU A 191 30.17 -3.30 28.62
CA LEU A 191 29.40 -4.42 29.15
C LEU A 191 30.07 -5.02 30.40
N ALA A 192 31.39 -5.18 30.35
CA ALA A 192 32.21 -5.61 31.47
C ALA A 192 32.12 -4.65 32.67
N ALA A 193 32.20 -3.34 32.42
CA ALA A 193 32.05 -2.34 33.46
C ALA A 193 30.66 -2.40 34.12
N ALA A 194 29.60 -2.60 33.32
CA ALA A 194 28.23 -2.79 33.83
C ALA A 194 28.07 -4.06 34.67
N ALA A 195 28.83 -5.12 34.35
CA ALA A 195 28.92 -6.35 35.14
C ALA A 195 29.87 -6.24 36.36
N GLY A 196 30.43 -5.06 36.63
CA GLY A 196 31.27 -4.78 37.80
C GLY A 196 32.74 -5.18 37.65
N PHE A 197 33.21 -5.41 36.43
CA PHE A 197 34.63 -5.58 36.14
C PHE A 197 35.33 -4.22 36.12
N LYS A 198 36.49 -4.13 36.78
CA LYS A 198 37.23 -2.86 36.94
C LYS A 198 38.55 -2.83 36.19
N LYS A 199 39.00 -3.99 35.73
CA LYS A 199 40.31 -4.19 35.13
C LYS A 199 40.13 -4.90 33.79
N PHE A 200 40.95 -4.55 32.81
CA PHE A 200 41.04 -5.29 31.56
C PHE A 200 42.48 -5.63 31.21
N SER A 201 42.65 -6.70 30.44
CA SER A 201 43.92 -7.15 29.89
C SER A 201 43.72 -7.67 28.46
N TYR A 202 44.80 -7.91 27.73
CA TYR A 202 44.74 -8.61 26.46
C TYR A 202 45.05 -10.10 26.67
N ILE A 203 44.37 -10.97 25.92
CA ILE A 203 44.69 -12.40 25.88
C ILE A 203 46.07 -12.53 25.22
N GLN A 204 47.02 -13.17 25.90
CA GLN A 204 48.36 -13.39 25.35
C GLN A 204 48.30 -14.54 24.33
N GLU A 205 48.94 -14.37 23.16
CA GLU A 205 48.91 -15.31 22.02
C GLU A 205 49.45 -16.72 22.32
N PHE A 206 49.95 -16.97 23.53
CA PHE A 206 50.49 -18.26 23.96
C PHE A 206 49.44 -19.22 24.53
N GLU A 207 48.21 -18.76 24.77
CA GLU A 207 47.12 -19.62 25.24
C GLU A 207 46.26 -20.05 24.02
N GLU A 208 46.13 -21.36 23.78
CA GLU A 208 45.18 -21.94 22.78
C GLU A 208 43.72 -21.71 23.23
N ILE A 209 43.33 -20.45 23.30
CA ILE A 209 42.01 -20.02 23.77
C ILE A 209 41.17 -19.69 22.54
N ASP A 210 40.12 -20.49 22.36
CA ASP A 210 39.14 -20.36 21.28
C ASP A 210 38.16 -19.19 21.53
N GLU A 211 38.17 -18.64 22.74
CA GLU A 211 37.36 -17.50 23.17
C GLU A 211 37.99 -16.17 22.76
N HIS A 212 37.14 -15.27 22.28
CA HIS A 212 37.55 -13.90 21.96
C HIS A 212 37.64 -13.02 23.23
N ILE A 213 36.88 -13.38 24.27
CA ILE A 213 36.69 -12.57 25.48
C ILE A 213 36.58 -13.52 26.68
N LEU A 214 37.31 -13.22 27.75
CA LEU A 214 37.30 -13.98 29.01
C LEU A 214 36.91 -13.07 30.17
N LEU A 215 35.81 -13.41 30.84
CA LEU A 215 35.32 -12.71 32.02
C LEU A 215 35.83 -13.44 33.28
N GLY A 216 36.75 -12.81 34.01
CA GLY A 216 37.38 -13.37 35.20
C GLY A 216 38.73 -14.04 34.93
N ALA A 217 39.56 -13.41 34.09
CA ALA A 217 40.91 -13.87 33.80
C ALA A 217 41.86 -13.70 35.01
N TYR A 218 42.89 -14.54 35.10
CA TYR A 218 43.86 -14.56 36.22
C TYR A 218 45.05 -13.60 36.02
N GLY A 219 45.07 -12.81 34.94
CA GLY A 219 46.22 -11.97 34.56
C GLY A 219 46.50 -10.81 35.53
N GLU A 220 47.79 -10.54 35.77
CA GLU A 220 48.26 -9.42 36.61
C GLU A 220 48.43 -8.11 35.81
N ASP A 221 48.80 -8.19 34.52
CA ASP A 221 48.96 -7.04 33.61
C ASP A 221 47.60 -6.43 33.27
N THR A 222 47.16 -5.49 34.11
CA THR A 222 45.81 -4.95 34.06
C THR A 222 45.78 -3.43 34.00
N LEU A 223 45.01 -2.91 33.05
CA LEU A 223 44.67 -1.50 32.92
C LEU A 223 43.31 -1.24 33.60
N GLU A 224 43.16 -0.09 34.27
CA GLU A 224 41.91 0.29 34.93
C GLU A 224 40.86 0.76 33.91
N LEU A 225 39.63 0.27 34.08
CA LEU A 225 38.47 0.70 33.30
C LEU A 225 37.92 2.01 33.86
N ALA A 226 37.69 2.98 32.97
CA ALA A 226 36.99 4.21 33.34
C ALA A 226 35.55 3.88 33.78
N PRO A 227 35.03 4.52 34.84
CA PRO A 227 33.66 4.30 35.27
C PRO A 227 32.67 4.68 34.16
N PRO A 228 31.55 3.94 34.01
CA PRO A 228 30.53 4.29 33.03
C PRO A 228 29.99 5.70 33.33
N PRO A 229 29.62 6.49 32.30
CA PRO A 229 29.02 7.80 32.51
C PRO A 229 27.74 7.64 33.33
N GLU A 230 27.63 8.37 34.44
CA GLU A 230 26.41 8.45 35.24
C GLU A 230 25.26 8.95 34.34
N ALA A 231 24.20 8.15 34.26
CA ALA A 231 23.00 8.44 33.48
C ALA A 231 22.00 9.30 34.26
#